data_AF-A0A6J6EM38-F1
#
_entry.id   AF-A0A6J6EM38-F1
#
_cell.length_a   1.000
_cell.length_b   1.000
_cell.length_c   1.000
_cell.angle_alpha   90.00
_cell.angle_beta   90.00
_cell.angle_gamma   90.00
#
_symmetry.space_group_name_H-M   'P 1'
#
loop_
_entity.id
_entity.type
_entity.pdbx_description
1 polymer ?
#
loop_
_entity_poly.entity_id
_entity_poly.type
_entity_poly.pdbx_seq_one_letter_code
_entity_poly.pdbx_strand_id
1 'polypeptide(L)'
;MSAIPGRRKRRTVAMFVTTLLVLLSVPALGWVGVRAVLDSTGGRDALADNLPVQAFPSTPTALYLTTDAAGVLTSATVFVLAPAGVGGSIVSVPVNADIGFADDARQSLQQVYAEGGVDATALAVESLVLVSFNVVEVVDEATVTEMLLPFAPLTITLTSDVRIGDGESEIPSADEVLRAGTVVLDAEMSARVMFAGAGQGDETGRKGNLEGLWAGFAASVSGGRATTLPTNVAPVTMDEFVTRLVAARVQSRGLTTLPLTEEQNPGGGDVVQLDQSEAVFVFASVAPGSMSAPKLGPVFRVEAPPGYDLQVKLTIDKILFVGANVISVDTSAPSRPDTLFFVPDEVNRDRAQITDEIFGTIVFAEPTVRIDGVDVTLVLGTDYLSSVET
;
A
#
# COMPACT_ATOMS: atom_id res chain seq x y z
N MET A 1 7.61 -8.94 -95.33
CA MET A 1 7.45 -9.31 -93.91
C MET A 1 7.78 -10.78 -93.75
N SER A 2 8.98 -11.11 -93.24
CA SER A 2 9.46 -12.49 -93.06
C SER A 2 9.22 -12.94 -91.61
N ALA A 3 8.37 -13.96 -91.42
CA ALA A 3 8.06 -14.54 -90.12
C ALA A 3 9.11 -15.61 -89.78
N ILE A 4 10.02 -15.30 -88.83
CA ILE A 4 11.12 -16.19 -88.43
C ILE A 4 10.59 -17.33 -87.53
N PRO A 5 10.65 -18.61 -87.95
CA PRO A 5 10.09 -19.75 -87.21
C PRO A 5 10.68 -19.95 -85.81
N GLY A 6 11.94 -19.54 -85.60
CA GLY A 6 12.66 -19.68 -84.32
C GLY A 6 12.07 -18.87 -83.15
N ARG A 7 11.40 -17.74 -83.42
CA ARG A 7 10.78 -16.92 -82.37
C ARG A 7 9.47 -17.53 -81.82
N ARG A 8 8.77 -18.35 -82.61
CA ARG A 8 7.55 -19.06 -82.15
C ARG A 8 7.89 -20.14 -81.14
N LYS A 9 8.87 -21.01 -81.43
CA LYS A 9 9.28 -22.09 -80.50
C LYS A 9 9.71 -21.55 -79.12
N ARG A 10 10.49 -20.47 -79.07
CA ARG A 10 10.91 -19.87 -77.79
C ARG A 10 9.73 -19.29 -77.00
N ARG A 11 8.75 -18.66 -77.67
CA ARG A 11 7.54 -18.15 -77.01
C ARG A 11 6.62 -19.27 -76.52
N THR A 12 6.49 -20.36 -77.27
CA THR A 12 5.71 -21.54 -76.86
C THR A 12 6.34 -22.24 -75.65
N VAL A 13 7.67 -22.39 -75.64
CA VAL A 13 8.40 -22.97 -74.49
C VAL A 13 8.27 -22.06 -73.27
N ALA A 14 8.42 -20.73 -73.43
CA ALA A 14 8.24 -19.80 -72.33
C ALA A 14 6.82 -19.88 -71.73
N MET A 15 5.77 -19.89 -72.57
CA MET A 15 4.39 -20.03 -72.08
C MET A 15 4.16 -21.37 -71.37
N PHE A 16 4.72 -22.47 -71.86
CA PHE A 16 4.60 -23.77 -71.20
C PHE A 16 5.26 -23.76 -69.82
N VAL A 17 6.46 -23.19 -69.69
CA VAL A 17 7.18 -23.08 -68.41
C VAL A 17 6.43 -22.17 -67.44
N THR A 18 5.93 -21.02 -67.89
CA THR A 18 5.14 -20.12 -67.03
C THR A 18 3.85 -20.76 -66.56
N THR A 19 3.15 -21.50 -67.43
CA THR A 19 1.92 -22.20 -67.06
C THR A 19 2.20 -23.30 -66.04
N LEU A 20 3.30 -24.04 -66.21
CA LEU A 20 3.72 -25.06 -65.25
C LEU A 20 4.06 -24.47 -63.89
N LEU A 21 4.75 -23.32 -63.85
CA LEU A 21 5.09 -22.62 -62.61
C LEU A 21 3.84 -22.13 -61.86
N VAL A 22 2.84 -21.60 -62.58
CA VAL A 22 1.57 -21.18 -61.98
C VAL A 22 0.77 -22.39 -61.48
N LEU A 23 0.81 -23.52 -62.20
CA LEU A 23 0.12 -24.72 -61.76
C LEU A 23 0.74 -25.31 -60.48
N LEU A 24 2.06 -25.21 -60.33
CA LEU A 24 2.80 -25.71 -59.17
C LEU A 24 2.74 -24.77 -57.96
N SER A 25 2.44 -23.47 -58.16
CA SER A 25 2.36 -22.52 -57.04
C SER A 25 1.16 -22.77 -56.14
N VAL A 26 0.02 -23.20 -56.69
CA VAL A 26 -1.20 -23.48 -55.93
C VAL A 26 -1.00 -24.59 -54.86
N PRO A 27 -0.51 -25.79 -55.20
CA PRO A 27 -0.26 -26.83 -54.19
C PRO A 27 0.88 -26.46 -53.23
N ALA A 28 1.88 -25.72 -53.67
CA ALA A 28 2.95 -25.24 -52.79
C ALA A 28 2.43 -24.24 -51.74
N LEU A 29 1.60 -23.28 -52.15
CA LEU A 29 0.94 -22.34 -51.24
C LEU A 29 -0.05 -23.05 -50.31
N GLY A 30 -0.79 -24.04 -50.82
CA GLY A 30 -1.65 -24.88 -50.00
C GLY A 30 -0.87 -25.64 -48.94
N TRP A 31 0.28 -26.21 -49.29
CA TRP A 31 1.15 -26.92 -48.35
C TRP A 31 1.77 -26.00 -47.31
N VAL A 32 2.24 -24.80 -47.71
CA VAL A 32 2.73 -23.77 -46.77
C VAL A 32 1.61 -23.32 -45.84
N GLY A 33 0.39 -23.11 -46.34
CA GLY A 33 -0.77 -22.75 -45.52
C GLY A 33 -1.16 -23.84 -44.52
N VAL A 34 -1.19 -25.11 -44.95
CA VAL A 34 -1.47 -26.25 -44.06
C VAL A 34 -0.39 -26.40 -43.00
N ARG A 35 0.89 -26.27 -43.38
CA ARG A 35 2.00 -26.34 -42.43
C ARG A 35 1.99 -25.16 -41.47
N ALA A 36 1.66 -23.96 -41.93
CA ALA A 36 1.51 -22.78 -41.07
C ALA A 36 0.33 -22.92 -40.08
N VAL A 37 -0.74 -23.62 -40.46
CA VAL A 37 -1.87 -23.92 -39.55
C VAL A 37 -1.51 -25.02 -38.56
N LEU A 38 -0.82 -26.07 -39.00
CA LEU A 38 -0.41 -27.19 -38.14
C LEU A 38 0.75 -26.83 -37.19
N ASP A 39 1.69 -26.00 -37.64
CA ASP A 39 2.75 -25.41 -36.82
C ASP A 39 2.28 -24.11 -36.13
N SER A 40 0.99 -23.74 -36.27
CA SER A 40 0.42 -22.59 -35.57
C SER A 40 0.29 -22.89 -34.07
N THR A 41 1.24 -22.39 -33.30
CA THR A 41 1.12 -22.25 -31.85
C THR A 41 0.12 -21.16 -31.44
N GLY A 42 -0.51 -20.45 -32.40
CA GLY A 42 -1.50 -19.40 -32.16
C GLY A 42 -2.89 -19.91 -31.74
N GLY A 43 -3.07 -21.22 -31.66
CA GLY A 43 -4.26 -21.89 -31.15
C GLY A 43 -4.02 -22.60 -29.82
N ARG A 44 -3.23 -22.02 -28.90
CA ARG A 44 -3.37 -22.38 -27.49
C ARG A 44 -4.80 -22.03 -27.09
N ASP A 45 -5.50 -23.04 -26.58
CA ASP A 45 -6.90 -22.99 -26.22
C ASP A 45 -7.14 -21.80 -25.27
N ALA A 46 -7.81 -20.74 -25.75
CA ALA A 46 -8.12 -19.55 -24.96
C ALA A 46 -8.99 -19.84 -23.72
N LEU A 47 -9.50 -21.08 -23.59
CA LEU A 47 -10.19 -21.57 -22.41
C LEU A 47 -9.30 -22.38 -21.45
N ALA A 48 -8.14 -22.88 -21.90
CA ALA A 48 -7.16 -23.59 -21.07
C ALA A 48 -6.24 -22.64 -20.27
N ASP A 49 -6.18 -21.36 -20.66
CA ASP A 49 -5.40 -20.29 -19.99
C ASP A 49 -6.14 -19.61 -18.83
N ASN A 50 -7.30 -20.12 -18.41
CA ASN A 50 -8.00 -19.59 -17.24
C ASN A 50 -7.34 -20.12 -15.95
N LEU A 51 -6.19 -19.54 -15.60
CA LEU A 51 -5.60 -19.72 -14.27
C LEU A 51 -6.68 -19.44 -13.22
N PRO A 52 -6.78 -20.26 -12.16
CA PRO A 52 -7.73 -20.00 -11.08
C PRO A 52 -7.50 -18.61 -10.51
N VAL A 53 -8.58 -17.82 -10.41
CA VAL A 53 -8.54 -16.45 -9.89
C VAL A 53 -8.69 -16.49 -8.37
N GLN A 54 -7.74 -15.87 -7.68
CA GLN A 54 -7.73 -15.69 -6.23
C GLN A 54 -7.96 -14.22 -5.91
N ALA A 55 -9.00 -13.93 -5.13
CA ALA A 55 -9.22 -12.58 -4.60
C ALA A 55 -8.41 -12.38 -3.30
N PHE A 56 -8.08 -11.12 -3.00
CA PHE A 56 -7.57 -10.79 -1.67
C PHE A 56 -8.64 -11.04 -0.60
N PRO A 57 -8.24 -11.47 0.60
CA PRO A 57 -9.15 -11.50 1.73
C PRO A 57 -9.65 -10.08 2.05
N SER A 58 -10.86 -9.98 2.58
CA SER A 58 -11.38 -8.70 3.07
C SER A 58 -10.57 -8.23 4.28
N THR A 59 -10.04 -7.02 4.21
CA THR A 59 -9.32 -6.36 5.30
C THR A 59 -9.95 -4.99 5.58
N PRO A 60 -11.14 -4.94 6.21
CA PRO A 60 -11.82 -3.68 6.45
C PRO A 60 -10.93 -2.67 7.18
N THR A 61 -11.12 -1.40 6.86
CA THR A 61 -10.31 -0.27 7.35
C THR A 61 -11.23 0.81 7.92
N ALA A 62 -10.77 1.49 8.97
CA ALA A 62 -11.46 2.63 9.54
C ALA A 62 -10.48 3.77 9.82
N LEU A 63 -10.92 5.00 9.61
CA LEU A 63 -10.20 6.20 9.97
C LEU A 63 -10.81 6.78 11.25
N TYR A 64 -10.02 6.78 12.31
CA TYR A 64 -10.37 7.34 13.61
C TYR A 64 -9.63 8.67 13.80
N LEU A 65 -10.39 9.76 13.78
CA LEU A 65 -9.91 11.12 13.94
C LEU A 65 -10.33 11.63 15.31
N THR A 66 -9.48 12.44 15.93
CA THR A 66 -9.82 13.10 17.19
C THR A 66 -9.69 14.61 17.05
N THR A 67 -10.59 15.34 17.71
CA THR A 67 -10.55 16.80 17.76
C THR A 67 -10.76 17.33 19.16
N ASP A 68 -10.04 18.38 19.51
CA ASP A 68 -10.23 19.08 20.77
C ASP A 68 -11.48 19.98 20.75
N ALA A 69 -11.76 20.63 21.88
CA ALA A 69 -12.90 21.55 22.02
C ALA A 69 -12.80 22.80 21.12
N ALA A 70 -11.62 23.12 20.60
CA ALA A 70 -11.40 24.21 19.66
C ALA A 70 -11.57 23.76 18.19
N GLY A 71 -11.83 22.47 17.95
CA GLY A 71 -11.97 21.88 16.61
C GLY A 71 -10.64 21.61 15.92
N VAL A 72 -9.53 21.59 16.66
CA VAL A 72 -8.20 21.26 16.14
C VAL A 72 -8.07 19.74 16.01
N LEU A 73 -7.64 19.25 14.85
CA LEU A 73 -7.32 17.83 14.66
C LEU A 73 -6.13 17.43 15.55
N THR A 74 -6.36 16.52 16.48
CA THR A 74 -5.38 16.13 17.50
C THR A 74 -4.67 14.82 17.18
N SER A 75 -5.33 13.88 16.50
CA SER A 75 -4.71 12.65 15.96
C SER A 75 -5.46 12.11 14.74
N ALA A 76 -4.75 11.44 13.84
CA ALA A 76 -5.32 10.60 12.80
C ALA A 76 -4.79 9.17 12.95
N THR A 77 -5.69 8.19 13.03
CA THR A 77 -5.31 6.78 13.23
C THR A 77 -6.12 5.88 12.33
N VAL A 78 -5.42 4.97 11.62
CA VAL A 78 -6.07 3.96 10.77
C VAL A 78 -6.14 2.65 11.53
N PHE A 79 -7.34 2.13 11.69
CA PHE A 79 -7.58 0.77 12.16
C PHE A 79 -7.78 -0.16 10.97
N VAL A 80 -7.18 -1.34 11.04
CA VAL A 80 -7.28 -2.37 10.01
C VAL A 80 -7.64 -3.69 10.66
N LEU A 81 -8.70 -4.34 10.20
CA LEU A 81 -9.03 -5.69 10.62
C LEU A 81 -8.23 -6.71 9.80
N ALA A 82 -7.71 -7.71 10.50
CA ALA A 82 -7.06 -8.85 9.85
C ALA A 82 -8.07 -9.63 8.97
N PRO A 83 -7.60 -10.42 7.97
CA PRO A 83 -8.43 -11.26 7.11
C PRO A 83 -9.49 -12.12 7.80
N ALA A 84 -9.26 -12.50 9.06
CA ALA A 84 -10.20 -13.28 9.86
C ALA A 84 -11.41 -12.45 10.38
N GLY A 85 -11.41 -11.14 10.17
CA GLY A 85 -12.45 -10.21 10.63
C GLY A 85 -12.37 -9.82 12.11
N VAL A 86 -11.32 -10.25 12.82
CA VAL A 86 -11.00 -9.92 14.22
C VAL A 86 -9.51 -9.74 14.41
N GLY A 87 -9.10 -8.92 15.37
CA GLY A 87 -7.68 -8.54 15.48
C GLY A 87 -7.25 -7.62 14.35
N GLY A 88 -5.97 -7.28 14.33
CA GLY A 88 -5.37 -6.53 13.22
C GLY A 88 -4.39 -5.47 13.67
N SER A 89 -4.45 -4.30 13.03
CA SER A 89 -3.41 -3.28 13.12
C SER A 89 -3.99 -1.91 13.41
N ILE A 90 -3.27 -1.15 14.23
CA ILE A 90 -3.46 0.28 14.49
C ILE A 90 -2.25 0.99 13.89
N VAL A 91 -2.50 1.97 13.01
CA VAL A 91 -1.44 2.72 12.33
C VAL A 91 -1.66 4.21 12.55
N SER A 92 -0.75 4.85 13.29
CA SER A 92 -0.80 6.29 13.52
C SER A 92 -0.32 7.07 12.30
N VAL A 93 -1.13 8.00 11.82
CA VAL A 93 -0.78 8.94 10.74
C VAL A 93 -0.49 10.31 11.38
N PRO A 94 0.69 10.90 11.15
CA PRO A 94 1.02 12.22 11.71
C PRO A 94 0.06 13.30 11.21
N VAL A 95 -0.52 14.11 12.10
CA VAL A 95 -1.43 15.20 11.71
C VAL A 95 -0.72 16.39 11.06
N ASN A 96 0.60 16.46 11.20
CA ASN A 96 1.47 17.37 10.47
C ASN A 96 2.00 16.78 9.15
N ALA A 97 1.52 15.60 8.72
CA ALA A 97 1.89 15.04 7.42
C ALA A 97 1.44 15.97 6.29
N ASP A 98 2.35 16.21 5.36
CA ASP A 98 2.13 17.08 4.21
C ASP A 98 1.23 16.45 3.14
N ILE A 99 0.24 17.23 2.70
CA ILE A 99 -0.69 16.94 1.61
C ILE A 99 -0.46 17.89 0.42
N GLY A 100 0.43 18.88 0.59
CA GLY A 100 0.74 19.86 -0.43
C GLY A 100 1.38 19.26 -1.68
N PHE A 101 1.05 19.84 -2.83
CA PHE A 101 1.55 19.39 -4.13
C PHE A 101 2.76 20.20 -4.64
N ALA A 102 3.19 21.22 -3.90
CA ALA A 102 4.31 22.10 -4.24
C ALA A 102 5.04 22.61 -2.99
N ASP A 103 6.33 22.93 -3.13
CA ASP A 103 7.19 23.40 -2.03
C ASP A 103 6.71 24.73 -1.40
N ASP A 104 6.03 25.57 -2.17
CA ASP A 104 5.46 26.86 -1.72
C ASP A 104 3.99 26.76 -1.27
N ALA A 105 3.40 25.57 -1.35
CA ALA A 105 2.01 25.28 -0.99
C ALA A 105 1.88 24.00 -0.16
N ARG A 106 2.86 23.77 0.73
CA ARG A 106 2.83 22.68 1.73
C ARG A 106 1.66 22.91 2.68
N GLN A 107 0.89 21.84 2.95
CA GLN A 107 -0.31 21.90 3.79
C GLN A 107 -0.38 20.65 4.66
N SER A 108 -0.49 20.82 5.97
CA SER A 108 -0.62 19.68 6.89
C SER A 108 -2.02 19.08 6.88
N LEU A 109 -2.16 17.81 7.27
CA LEU A 109 -3.47 17.19 7.52
C LEU A 109 -4.34 18.00 8.51
N GLN A 110 -3.73 18.61 9.52
CA GLN A 110 -4.44 19.48 10.47
C GLN A 110 -5.01 20.73 9.79
N GLN A 111 -4.29 21.34 8.84
CA GLN A 111 -4.79 22.45 8.02
C GLN A 111 -5.89 21.99 7.06
N VAL A 112 -5.72 20.82 6.42
CA VAL A 112 -6.77 20.23 5.56
C VAL A 112 -8.06 20.02 6.34
N TYR A 113 -7.97 19.54 7.59
CA TYR A 113 -9.13 19.39 8.46
C TYR A 113 -9.77 20.75 8.80
N ALA A 114 -8.97 21.74 9.16
CA ALA A 114 -9.47 23.08 9.49
C ALA A 114 -10.22 23.75 8.33
N GLU A 115 -9.80 23.49 7.10
CA GLU A 115 -10.38 24.11 5.89
C GLU A 115 -11.52 23.30 5.27
N GLY A 116 -11.38 21.97 5.22
CA GLY A 116 -12.26 21.07 4.48
C GLY A 116 -13.04 20.06 5.33
N GLY A 117 -12.76 19.99 6.63
CA GLY A 117 -13.41 19.07 7.56
C GLY A 117 -13.14 17.60 7.26
N VAL A 118 -14.02 16.74 7.77
CA VAL A 118 -13.85 15.27 7.81
C VAL A 118 -13.64 14.66 6.42
N ASP A 119 -14.45 15.05 5.44
CA ASP A 119 -14.40 14.45 4.10
C ASP A 119 -13.09 14.76 3.38
N ALA A 120 -12.61 16.02 3.48
CA ALA A 120 -11.33 16.42 2.91
C ALA A 120 -10.16 15.71 3.59
N THR A 121 -10.21 15.59 4.91
CA THR A 121 -9.19 14.85 5.68
C THR A 121 -9.20 13.37 5.35
N ALA A 122 -10.36 12.74 5.21
CA ALA A 122 -10.45 11.33 4.82
C ALA A 122 -9.76 11.10 3.48
N LEU A 123 -10.12 11.88 2.44
CA LEU A 123 -9.49 11.79 1.12
C LEU A 123 -7.98 12.05 1.16
N ALA A 124 -7.54 13.02 1.97
CA ALA A 124 -6.13 13.33 2.14
C ALA A 124 -5.36 12.16 2.78
N VAL A 125 -5.93 11.53 3.81
CA VAL A 125 -5.34 10.34 4.42
C VAL A 125 -5.35 9.16 3.43
N GLU A 126 -6.45 8.91 2.72
CA GLU A 126 -6.50 7.86 1.68
C GLU A 126 -5.41 8.08 0.60
N SER A 127 -5.15 9.33 0.22
CA SER A 127 -4.08 9.67 -0.73
C SER A 127 -2.67 9.43 -0.16
N LEU A 128 -2.46 9.66 1.15
CA LEU A 128 -1.17 9.42 1.79
C LEU A 128 -0.85 7.93 1.93
N VAL A 129 -1.84 7.15 2.38
CA VAL A 129 -1.63 5.75 2.78
C VAL A 129 -2.12 4.73 1.74
N LEU A 130 -2.75 5.22 0.66
CA LEU A 130 -3.25 4.42 -0.46
C LEU A 130 -4.22 3.30 -0.05
N VAL A 131 -5.02 3.52 0.98
CA VAL A 131 -6.13 2.63 1.35
C VAL A 131 -7.45 3.37 1.25
N SER A 132 -8.52 2.66 0.95
CA SER A 132 -9.88 3.16 1.10
C SER A 132 -10.39 2.92 2.53
N PHE A 133 -11.34 3.73 3.03
CA PHE A 133 -11.95 3.54 4.35
C PHE A 133 -13.41 3.04 4.28
N ASN A 134 -13.76 2.06 5.13
CA ASN A 134 -15.15 1.63 5.31
C ASN A 134 -15.92 2.50 6.29
N VAL A 135 -15.22 2.98 7.33
CA VAL A 135 -15.77 3.80 8.40
C VAL A 135 -14.84 4.97 8.63
N VAL A 136 -15.38 6.18 8.74
CA VAL A 136 -14.65 7.37 9.18
C VAL A 136 -15.41 7.96 10.35
N GLU A 137 -14.73 8.22 11.46
CA GLU A 137 -15.34 8.85 12.62
C GLU A 137 -14.42 9.92 13.21
N VAL A 138 -15.02 11.02 13.64
CA VAL A 138 -14.38 12.07 14.43
C VAL A 138 -14.95 12.04 15.83
N VAL A 139 -14.09 12.01 16.83
CA VAL A 139 -14.50 11.97 18.23
C VAL A 139 -13.78 13.01 19.09
N ASP A 140 -14.35 13.31 20.25
CA ASP A 140 -13.79 14.22 21.24
C ASP A 140 -13.10 13.47 22.40
N GLU A 141 -12.50 14.22 23.34
CA GLU A 141 -11.78 13.66 24.49
C GLU A 141 -12.68 12.81 25.40
N ALA A 142 -13.96 13.21 25.57
CA ALA A 142 -14.91 12.45 26.38
C ALA A 142 -15.20 11.08 25.76
N THR A 143 -15.43 11.04 24.45
CA THR A 143 -15.68 9.80 23.71
C THR A 143 -14.45 8.88 23.71
N VAL A 144 -13.24 9.43 23.54
CA VAL A 144 -12.00 8.66 23.68
C VAL A 144 -11.86 8.09 25.09
N THR A 145 -12.19 8.87 26.12
CA THR A 145 -12.17 8.41 27.53
C THR A 145 -13.10 7.23 27.74
N GLU A 146 -14.34 7.31 27.23
CA GLU A 146 -15.31 6.22 27.28
C GLU A 146 -14.83 4.97 26.55
N MET A 147 -14.23 5.13 25.37
CA MET A 147 -13.64 4.03 24.60
C MET A 147 -12.50 3.34 25.38
N LEU A 148 -11.65 4.09 26.08
CA LEU A 148 -10.50 3.55 26.81
C LEU A 148 -10.86 2.96 28.18
N LEU A 149 -11.99 3.37 28.77
CA LEU A 149 -12.43 2.96 30.11
C LEU A 149 -12.39 1.43 30.34
N PRO A 150 -12.85 0.56 29.42
CA PRO A 150 -12.82 -0.87 29.61
C PRO A 150 -11.41 -1.48 29.61
N PHE A 151 -10.40 -0.73 29.17
CA PHE A 151 -9.01 -1.19 29.00
C PHE A 151 -8.05 -0.61 30.04
N ALA A 152 -8.51 0.38 30.79
CA ALA A 152 -7.74 1.02 31.85
C ALA A 152 -7.46 0.06 33.03
N PRO A 153 -6.35 0.26 33.75
CA PRO A 153 -5.29 1.23 33.46
C PRO A 153 -4.38 0.80 32.31
N LEU A 154 -3.84 1.77 31.58
CA LEU A 154 -2.91 1.55 30.47
C LEU A 154 -1.47 1.85 30.89
N THR A 155 -0.56 0.91 30.60
CA THR A 155 0.88 1.14 30.72
C THR A 155 1.39 1.70 29.40
N ILE A 156 1.84 2.96 29.41
CA ILE A 156 2.23 3.73 28.22
C ILE A 156 3.68 4.16 28.36
N THR A 157 4.43 4.15 27.26
CA THR A 157 5.77 4.75 27.20
C THR A 157 5.71 6.09 26.49
N LEU A 158 5.91 7.17 27.23
CA LEU A 158 6.00 8.53 26.70
C LEU A 158 7.44 8.81 26.25
N THR A 159 7.61 9.29 25.02
CA THR A 159 8.91 9.65 24.45
C THR A 159 9.36 11.04 24.85
N SER A 160 8.41 11.92 25.21
CA SER A 160 8.65 13.29 25.64
C SER A 160 7.68 13.66 26.77
N ASP A 161 7.99 14.73 27.49
CA ASP A 161 7.10 15.25 28.54
C ASP A 161 5.77 15.72 27.92
N VAL A 162 4.64 15.39 28.55
CA VAL A 162 3.30 15.78 28.11
C VAL A 162 2.73 16.80 29.08
N ARG A 163 2.39 17.99 28.57
CA ARG A 163 1.69 19.03 29.33
C ARG A 163 0.19 18.76 29.32
N ILE A 164 -0.36 18.43 30.48
CA ILE A 164 -1.76 18.03 30.68
C ILE A 164 -2.61 19.12 31.36
N GLY A 165 -1.99 20.25 31.73
CA GLY A 165 -2.69 21.44 32.21
C GLY A 165 -3.40 22.20 31.09
N ASP A 166 -4.23 23.18 31.46
CA ASP A 166 -4.99 24.06 30.56
C ASP A 166 -4.11 24.99 29.69
N GLY A 167 -2.79 24.99 29.93
CA GLY A 167 -1.84 25.79 29.18
C GLY A 167 -1.87 27.28 29.52
N GLU A 168 -2.60 27.70 30.56
CA GLU A 168 -2.67 29.12 30.95
C GLU A 168 -1.36 29.62 31.57
N SER A 169 -0.54 28.72 32.12
CA SER A 169 0.75 29.04 32.75
C SER A 169 1.94 28.75 31.83
N GLU A 170 2.80 29.74 31.63
CA GLU A 170 4.06 29.61 30.86
C GLU A 170 5.02 28.59 31.49
N ILE A 171 4.98 28.44 32.82
CA ILE A 171 5.70 27.42 33.56
C ILE A 171 4.66 26.48 34.19
N PRO A 172 4.47 25.26 33.65
CA PRO A 172 3.54 24.31 34.23
C PRO A 172 4.03 23.85 35.60
N SER A 173 3.09 23.67 36.52
CA SER A 173 3.36 23.03 37.80
C SER A 173 3.74 21.55 37.60
N ALA A 174 4.36 20.94 38.61
CA ALA A 174 4.79 19.55 38.52
C ALA A 174 3.64 18.57 38.26
N ASP A 175 2.43 18.89 38.72
CA ASP A 175 1.23 18.07 38.57
C ASP A 175 0.56 18.23 37.19
N GLU A 176 1.00 19.20 36.39
CA GLU A 176 0.51 19.47 35.02
C GLU A 176 1.42 18.85 33.94
N VAL A 177 2.43 18.07 34.34
CA VAL A 177 3.37 17.45 33.40
C VAL A 177 3.52 15.97 33.69
N LEU A 178 3.14 15.14 32.72
CA LEU A 178 3.55 13.74 32.69
C LEU A 178 4.96 13.67 32.14
N ARG A 179 5.90 13.11 32.92
CA ARG A 179 7.28 12.98 32.48
C ARG A 179 7.45 11.86 31.47
N ALA A 180 8.39 12.06 30.54
CA ALA A 180 8.84 11.02 29.63
C ALA A 180 9.25 9.74 30.40
N GLY A 181 8.98 8.59 29.80
CA GLY A 181 9.21 7.27 30.40
C GLY A 181 7.94 6.42 30.48
N THR A 182 8.02 5.31 31.21
CA THR A 182 6.87 4.42 31.41
C THR A 182 5.96 4.96 32.49
N VAL A 183 4.70 5.16 32.15
CA VAL A 183 3.63 5.66 33.03
C VAL A 183 2.46 4.69 33.03
N VAL A 184 1.70 4.66 34.13
CA VAL A 184 0.44 3.91 34.22
C VAL A 184 -0.67 4.93 34.38
N LEU A 185 -1.55 5.02 33.39
CA LEU A 185 -2.59 6.04 33.29
C LEU A 185 -3.98 5.38 33.36
N ASP A 186 -4.93 6.08 33.95
CA ASP A 186 -6.34 5.75 33.79
C ASP A 186 -6.85 6.18 32.40
N ALA A 187 -8.14 5.97 32.13
CA ALA A 187 -8.72 6.28 30.83
C ALA A 187 -8.73 7.79 30.53
N GLU A 188 -9.04 8.63 31.53
CA GLU A 188 -9.09 10.08 31.35
C GLU A 188 -7.71 10.63 31.03
N MET A 189 -6.68 10.25 31.79
CA MET A 189 -5.32 10.74 31.55
C MET A 189 -4.73 10.16 30.26
N SER A 190 -5.09 8.93 29.90
CA SER A 190 -4.71 8.35 28.60
C SER A 190 -5.35 9.13 27.45
N ALA A 191 -6.63 9.46 27.54
CA ALA A 191 -7.30 10.31 26.54
C ALA A 191 -6.58 11.67 26.48
N ARG A 192 -6.30 12.31 27.61
CA ARG A 192 -5.65 13.62 27.65
C ARG A 192 -4.29 13.66 26.95
N VAL A 193 -3.48 12.59 27.02
CA VAL A 193 -2.23 12.48 26.25
C VAL A 193 -2.47 12.62 24.73
N MET A 194 -3.61 12.15 24.22
CA MET A 194 -3.98 12.25 22.80
C MET A 194 -4.30 13.68 22.35
N PHE A 195 -4.74 14.55 23.24
CA PHE A 195 -5.15 15.93 22.94
C PHE A 195 -4.09 16.97 23.36
N ALA A 196 -3.30 16.66 24.38
CA ALA A 196 -2.30 17.55 24.94
C ALA A 196 -1.33 18.11 23.89
N GLY A 197 -1.25 19.44 23.78
CA GLY A 197 -0.33 20.15 22.89
C GLY A 197 -0.75 20.24 21.42
N ALA A 198 -1.94 19.75 21.05
CA ALA A 198 -2.40 19.80 19.67
C ALA A 198 -2.51 21.24 19.13
N GLY A 199 -2.06 21.45 17.90
CA GLY A 199 -2.12 22.74 17.20
C GLY A 199 -1.20 23.82 17.79
N GLN A 200 -0.32 23.46 18.73
CA GLN A 200 0.63 24.40 19.35
C GLN A 200 1.98 24.47 18.61
N GLY A 201 2.12 23.78 17.46
CA GLY A 201 3.30 23.85 16.60
C GLY A 201 4.44 22.89 16.93
N ASP A 202 4.17 21.81 17.68
CA ASP A 202 5.12 20.72 17.96
C ASP A 202 4.46 19.32 17.85
N GLU A 203 3.74 19.09 16.76
CA GLU A 203 3.16 17.79 16.40
C GLU A 203 4.23 16.72 16.17
N THR A 204 5.39 17.11 15.65
CA THR A 204 6.54 16.21 15.51
C THR A 204 6.97 15.66 16.88
N GLY A 205 7.00 16.49 17.93
CA GLY A 205 7.29 16.07 19.30
C GLY A 205 6.18 15.22 19.94
N ARG A 206 4.92 15.40 19.53
CA ARG A 206 3.76 14.63 20.02
C ARG A 206 3.68 13.21 19.45
N LYS A 207 4.16 13.01 18.21
CA LYS A 207 4.07 11.74 17.47
C LYS A 207 4.45 10.51 18.30
N GLY A 208 5.60 10.55 18.97
CA GLY A 208 6.09 9.41 19.76
C GLY A 208 5.20 9.07 20.97
N ASN A 209 4.56 10.07 21.58
CA ASN A 209 3.62 9.85 22.69
C ASN A 209 2.31 9.22 22.20
N LEU A 210 1.80 9.63 21.03
CA LEU A 210 0.63 9.03 20.41
C LEU A 210 0.87 7.56 20.04
N GLU A 211 2.05 7.26 19.48
CA GLU A 211 2.46 5.88 19.19
C GLU A 211 2.62 5.04 20.47
N GLY A 212 3.22 5.62 21.51
CA GLY A 212 3.34 5.01 22.83
C GLY A 212 1.98 4.67 23.44
N LEU A 213 0.99 5.56 23.31
CA LEU A 213 -0.39 5.34 23.76
C LEU A 213 -1.00 4.15 23.03
N TRP A 214 -0.97 4.14 21.69
CA TRP A 214 -1.55 3.04 20.91
C TRP A 214 -0.82 1.70 21.12
N ALA A 215 0.49 1.73 21.36
CA ALA A 215 1.25 0.55 21.76
C ALA A 215 0.80 0.02 23.13
N GLY A 216 0.60 0.91 24.11
CA GLY A 216 0.05 0.57 25.43
C GLY A 216 -1.36 -0.01 25.33
N PHE A 217 -2.23 0.60 24.52
CA PHE A 217 -3.57 0.08 24.23
C PHE A 217 -3.51 -1.32 23.60
N ALA A 218 -2.72 -1.53 22.54
CA ALA A 218 -2.58 -2.83 21.87
C ALA A 218 -2.06 -3.91 22.82
N ALA A 219 -1.12 -3.56 23.73
CA ALA A 219 -0.63 -4.48 24.74
C ALA A 219 -1.72 -4.91 25.74
N SER A 220 -2.59 -3.98 26.14
CA SER A 220 -3.72 -4.25 27.07
C SER A 220 -4.75 -5.24 26.53
N VAL A 221 -4.86 -5.37 25.19
CA VAL A 221 -5.81 -6.26 24.50
C VAL A 221 -5.17 -7.47 23.85
N SER A 222 -3.88 -7.72 24.10
CA SER A 222 -3.09 -8.77 23.40
C SER A 222 -3.66 -10.19 23.52
N GLY A 223 -4.45 -10.49 24.56
CA GLY A 223 -5.14 -11.77 24.73
C GLY A 223 -6.46 -11.92 23.96
N GLY A 224 -6.94 -10.86 23.31
CA GLY A 224 -8.25 -10.81 22.69
C GLY A 224 -9.40 -10.70 23.71
N ARG A 225 -10.54 -10.20 23.25
CA ARG A 225 -11.81 -10.14 23.99
C ARG A 225 -12.89 -10.94 23.27
N ALA A 226 -13.84 -11.48 24.02
CA ALA A 226 -14.95 -12.19 23.40
C ALA A 226 -15.79 -11.23 22.55
N THR A 227 -16.19 -11.67 21.36
CA THR A 227 -17.13 -10.97 20.49
C THR A 227 -18.13 -11.94 19.90
N THR A 228 -19.36 -11.47 19.68
CA THR A 228 -20.42 -12.20 18.96
C THR A 228 -20.74 -11.57 17.61
N LEU A 229 -19.98 -10.54 17.21
CA LEU A 229 -20.19 -9.84 15.94
C LEU A 229 -19.80 -10.75 14.76
N PRO A 230 -20.55 -10.71 13.65
CA PRO A 230 -20.25 -11.51 12.47
C PRO A 230 -18.93 -11.06 11.83
N THR A 231 -18.03 -11.98 11.51
CA THR A 231 -16.70 -11.66 10.95
C THR A 231 -16.64 -11.65 9.42
N ASN A 232 -17.71 -12.11 8.77
CA ASN A 232 -17.80 -12.25 7.31
C ASN A 232 -18.41 -11.04 6.58
N VAL A 233 -18.71 -9.96 7.30
CA VAL A 233 -19.28 -8.71 6.76
C VAL A 233 -18.45 -7.56 7.29
N ALA A 234 -18.12 -6.56 6.47
CA ALA A 234 -17.39 -5.38 6.93
C ALA A 234 -18.17 -4.66 8.04
N PRO A 235 -17.50 -4.17 9.11
CA PRO A 235 -18.14 -3.32 10.11
C PRO A 235 -18.68 -2.04 9.47
N VAL A 236 -19.82 -1.56 9.97
CA VAL A 236 -20.45 -0.31 9.47
C VAL A 236 -20.39 0.84 10.48
N THR A 237 -19.95 0.56 11.71
CA THR A 237 -19.71 1.56 12.76
C THR A 237 -18.33 1.37 13.38
N MET A 238 -17.80 2.43 14.01
CA MET A 238 -16.53 2.34 14.71
C MET A 238 -16.61 1.43 15.93
N ASP A 239 -17.71 1.43 16.67
CA ASP A 239 -17.93 0.53 17.81
C ASP A 239 -17.82 -0.94 17.41
N GLU A 240 -18.45 -1.33 16.29
CA GLU A 240 -18.32 -2.69 15.75
C GLU A 240 -16.87 -2.97 15.35
N PHE A 241 -16.20 -1.98 14.76
CA PHE A 241 -14.82 -2.09 14.31
C PHE A 241 -13.88 -2.31 15.50
N VAL A 242 -13.93 -1.45 16.53
CA VAL A 242 -13.11 -1.55 17.74
C VAL A 242 -13.40 -2.85 18.48
N THR A 243 -14.69 -3.23 18.61
CA THR A 243 -15.08 -4.50 19.25
C THR A 243 -14.43 -5.71 18.58
N ARG A 244 -14.36 -5.72 17.24
CA ARG A 244 -13.69 -6.80 16.49
C ARG A 244 -12.17 -6.68 16.50
N LEU A 245 -11.64 -5.47 16.45
CA LEU A 245 -10.20 -5.22 16.51
C LEU A 245 -9.62 -5.81 17.81
N VAL A 246 -10.23 -5.53 18.96
CA VAL A 246 -9.77 -6.04 20.25
C VAL A 246 -10.15 -7.50 20.52
N ALA A 247 -10.87 -8.16 19.61
CA ALA A 247 -11.30 -9.54 19.80
C ALA A 247 -10.19 -10.59 19.56
N ALA A 248 -9.10 -10.18 18.93
CA ALA A 248 -7.91 -11.00 18.77
C ALA A 248 -6.64 -10.12 18.89
N ARG A 249 -5.49 -10.63 18.45
CA ARG A 249 -4.22 -9.91 18.56
C ARG A 249 -4.26 -8.59 17.81
N VAL A 250 -3.86 -7.51 18.48
CA VAL A 250 -3.68 -6.18 17.90
C VAL A 250 -2.21 -5.82 17.90
N GLN A 251 -1.76 -5.19 16.82
CA GLN A 251 -0.44 -4.56 16.72
C GLN A 251 -0.61 -3.06 16.50
N SER A 252 0.26 -2.25 17.09
CA SER A 252 0.32 -0.82 16.84
C SER A 252 1.67 -0.47 16.19
N ARG A 253 1.67 0.50 15.27
CA ARG A 253 2.88 1.10 14.71
C ARG A 253 2.62 2.53 14.23
N GLY A 254 3.65 3.36 14.26
CA GLY A 254 3.67 4.61 13.52
C GLY A 254 4.12 4.44 12.07
N LEU A 255 4.07 5.55 11.33
CA LEU A 255 4.72 5.67 10.02
C LEU A 255 5.93 6.59 10.09
N THR A 256 7.03 6.22 9.42
CA THR A 256 8.22 7.05 9.29
C THR A 256 7.93 8.34 8.52
N THR A 257 8.52 9.42 9.00
CA THR A 257 8.47 10.75 8.40
C THR A 257 9.85 11.21 8.02
N LEU A 258 9.96 11.87 6.88
CA LEU A 258 11.18 12.49 6.38
C LEU A 258 11.15 14.00 6.72
N PRO A 259 12.25 14.55 7.26
CA PRO A 259 12.36 15.98 7.49
C PRO A 259 12.43 16.73 6.16
N LEU A 260 11.80 17.90 6.10
CA LEU A 260 11.90 18.83 4.97
C LEU A 260 13.11 19.75 5.14
N THR A 261 13.78 20.08 4.03
CA THR A 261 14.84 21.11 4.03
C THR A 261 14.24 22.51 4.15
N GLU A 262 15.06 23.52 4.51
CA GLU A 262 14.62 24.93 4.53
C GLU A 262 14.11 25.40 3.17
N GLU A 263 14.64 24.84 2.08
CA GLU A 263 14.21 25.15 0.71
C GLU A 263 12.81 24.57 0.41
N GLN A 264 12.50 23.39 0.96
CA GLN A 264 11.21 22.72 0.80
C GLN A 264 10.14 23.22 1.76
N ASN A 265 10.54 23.87 2.86
CA ASN A 265 9.67 24.47 3.87
C ASN A 265 10.20 25.85 4.29
N PRO A 266 10.17 26.85 3.38
CA PRO A 266 10.72 28.18 3.65
C PRO A 266 9.94 28.94 4.74
N GLY A 267 8.69 28.55 5.00
CA GLY A 267 7.86 29.11 6.07
C GLY A 267 8.18 28.55 7.46
N GLY A 268 8.99 27.49 7.55
CA GLY A 268 9.34 26.85 8.82
C GLY A 268 8.13 26.28 9.58
N GLY A 269 7.05 25.92 8.88
CA GLY A 269 5.88 25.32 9.50
C GLY A 269 6.20 23.92 10.04
N ASP A 270 5.49 23.49 11.07
CA ASP A 270 5.59 22.10 11.55
C ASP A 270 4.84 21.18 10.57
N VAL A 271 5.58 20.73 9.55
CA VAL A 271 5.10 19.89 8.46
C VAL A 271 6.17 18.84 8.16
N VAL A 272 5.74 17.60 7.92
CA VAL A 272 6.63 16.48 7.63
C VAL A 272 6.20 15.72 6.40
N GLN A 273 7.15 15.21 5.62
CA GLN A 273 6.85 14.34 4.50
C GLN A 273 6.69 12.90 5.01
N LEU A 274 5.64 12.20 4.59
CA LEU A 274 5.50 10.77 4.88
C LEU A 274 6.46 9.96 4.00
N ASP A 275 7.15 8.97 4.58
CA ASP A 275 7.87 7.98 3.77
C ASP A 275 6.84 7.07 3.06
N GLN A 276 6.62 7.35 1.78
CA GLN A 276 5.61 6.65 0.98
C GLN A 276 5.94 5.16 0.83
N SER A 277 7.23 4.80 0.74
CA SER A 277 7.65 3.41 0.61
C SER A 277 7.32 2.60 1.87
N GLU A 278 7.47 3.23 3.04
CA GLU A 278 7.07 2.64 4.30
C GLU A 278 5.55 2.55 4.45
N ALA A 279 4.82 3.62 4.12
CA ALA A 279 3.36 3.60 4.18
C ALA A 279 2.79 2.46 3.32
N VAL A 280 3.26 2.33 2.07
CA VAL A 280 2.89 1.24 1.18
C VAL A 280 3.31 -0.11 1.73
N PHE A 281 4.54 -0.26 2.25
CA PHE A 281 4.98 -1.51 2.89
C PHE A 281 4.05 -1.93 4.03
N VAL A 282 3.68 -1.00 4.90
CA VAL A 282 2.79 -1.25 6.05
C VAL A 282 1.40 -1.66 5.56
N PHE A 283 0.73 -0.83 4.77
CA PHE A 283 -0.66 -1.05 4.40
C PHE A 283 -0.86 -2.17 3.39
N ALA A 284 0.07 -2.37 2.45
CA ALA A 284 0.03 -3.53 1.56
C ALA A 284 0.27 -4.86 2.30
N SER A 285 0.89 -4.82 3.49
CA SER A 285 1.05 -6.01 4.34
C SER A 285 -0.20 -6.29 5.19
N VAL A 286 -0.84 -5.26 5.74
CA VAL A 286 -1.92 -5.44 6.74
C VAL A 286 -3.32 -5.27 6.16
N ALA A 287 -3.47 -4.53 5.06
CA ALA A 287 -4.73 -4.17 4.41
C ALA A 287 -4.75 -4.43 2.88
N PRO A 288 -4.19 -5.54 2.35
CA PRO A 288 -4.07 -5.73 0.89
C PRO A 288 -5.41 -5.70 0.14
N GLY A 289 -6.52 -6.09 0.79
CA GLY A 289 -7.85 -6.06 0.19
C GLY A 289 -8.47 -4.67 0.08
N SER A 290 -7.84 -3.64 0.67
CA SER A 290 -8.33 -2.26 0.70
C SER A 290 -7.38 -1.26 0.05
N MET A 291 -6.25 -1.74 -0.49
CA MET A 291 -5.25 -0.93 -1.17
C MET A 291 -5.77 -0.39 -2.50
N SER A 292 -5.40 0.85 -2.79
CA SER A 292 -5.68 1.57 -4.04
C SER A 292 -4.47 1.51 -4.97
N ALA A 293 -4.74 1.51 -6.28
CA ALA A 293 -3.71 1.55 -7.32
C ALA A 293 -3.89 2.79 -8.22
N PRO A 294 -3.57 4.01 -7.73
CA PRO A 294 -3.87 5.25 -8.45
C PRO A 294 -2.97 5.51 -9.67
N LYS A 295 -1.80 4.85 -9.77
CA LYS A 295 -0.86 5.06 -10.87
C LYS A 295 -1.26 4.24 -12.09
N LEU A 296 -0.88 4.71 -13.28
CA LEU A 296 -1.22 4.05 -14.56
C LEU A 296 -0.36 2.81 -14.86
N GLY A 297 0.75 2.62 -14.14
CA GLY A 297 1.64 1.48 -14.29
C GLY A 297 1.05 0.16 -13.77
N PRO A 298 1.78 -0.95 -13.93
CA PRO A 298 1.34 -2.26 -13.46
C PRO A 298 1.16 -2.30 -11.94
N VAL A 299 0.32 -3.24 -11.49
CA VAL A 299 0.03 -3.48 -10.07
C VAL A 299 0.79 -4.69 -9.55
N PHE A 300 1.63 -4.47 -8.54
CA PHE A 300 2.51 -5.49 -7.97
C PHE A 300 1.96 -6.09 -6.67
N ARG A 301 2.15 -7.41 -6.53
CA ARG A 301 2.31 -8.10 -5.25
C ARG A 301 3.79 -8.40 -5.06
N VAL A 302 4.36 -8.01 -3.91
CA VAL A 302 5.76 -8.25 -3.57
C VAL A 302 5.85 -9.33 -2.50
N GLU A 303 6.65 -10.35 -2.74
CA GLU A 303 6.93 -11.43 -1.80
C GLU A 303 8.42 -11.45 -1.47
N ALA A 304 8.76 -11.55 -0.20
CA ALA A 304 10.14 -11.56 0.27
C ALA A 304 10.29 -12.49 1.49
N PRO A 305 11.49 -13.04 1.73
CA PRO A 305 11.79 -13.72 2.97
C PRO A 305 11.83 -12.76 4.17
N PRO A 306 11.64 -13.27 5.39
CA PRO A 306 11.68 -12.44 6.59
C PRO A 306 13.07 -11.86 6.83
N GLY A 307 13.13 -10.66 7.43
CA GLY A 307 14.37 -9.99 7.81
C GLY A 307 14.95 -9.03 6.77
N TYR A 308 14.21 -8.75 5.69
CA TYR A 308 14.62 -7.84 4.61
C TYR A 308 13.73 -6.61 4.46
N ASP A 309 13.04 -6.20 5.52
CA ASP A 309 12.04 -5.12 5.48
C ASP A 309 12.57 -3.82 4.85
N LEU A 310 13.81 -3.44 5.15
CA LEU A 310 14.45 -2.26 4.57
C LEU A 310 14.62 -2.40 3.05
N GLN A 311 15.14 -3.54 2.60
CA GLN A 311 15.35 -3.80 1.17
C GLN A 311 14.02 -3.87 0.42
N VAL A 312 12.96 -4.40 1.05
CA VAL A 312 11.61 -4.40 0.49
C VAL A 312 11.08 -2.98 0.35
N LYS A 313 11.25 -2.11 1.36
CA LYS A 313 10.86 -0.69 1.26
C LYS A 313 11.61 0.03 0.14
N LEU A 314 12.93 -0.15 0.04
CA LEU A 314 13.73 0.41 -1.06
C LEU A 314 13.29 -0.11 -2.43
N THR A 315 12.85 -1.36 -2.49
CA THR A 315 12.28 -1.96 -3.70
C THR A 315 10.95 -1.32 -4.07
N ILE A 316 10.06 -1.15 -3.09
CA ILE A 316 8.78 -0.46 -3.26
C ILE A 316 9.02 0.97 -3.77
N ASP A 317 9.99 1.69 -3.22
CA ASP A 317 10.35 3.03 -3.68
C ASP A 317 10.70 3.05 -5.18
N LYS A 318 11.54 2.11 -5.63
CA LYS A 318 11.88 1.97 -7.05
C LYS A 318 10.67 1.63 -7.93
N ILE A 319 9.76 0.76 -7.47
CA ILE A 319 8.51 0.42 -8.17
C ILE A 319 7.61 1.66 -8.29
N LEU A 320 7.47 2.42 -7.20
CA LEU A 320 6.68 3.64 -7.16
C LEU A 320 7.30 4.72 -8.08
N PHE A 321 8.63 4.83 -8.12
CA PHE A 321 9.35 5.78 -8.96
C PHE A 321 9.07 5.59 -10.46
N VAL A 322 8.98 4.34 -10.93
CA VAL A 322 8.62 4.04 -12.33
C VAL A 322 7.13 4.09 -12.62
N GLY A 323 6.33 4.64 -11.71
CA GLY A 323 4.90 4.86 -11.92
C GLY A 323 4.03 3.60 -11.78
N ALA A 324 4.54 2.55 -11.14
CA ALA A 324 3.78 1.34 -10.83
C ALA A 324 3.20 1.37 -9.41
N ASN A 325 2.27 0.45 -9.11
CA ASN A 325 1.58 0.35 -7.83
C ASN A 325 2.01 -0.91 -7.08
N VAL A 326 1.90 -0.90 -5.74
CA VAL A 326 2.05 -2.10 -4.91
C VAL A 326 0.81 -2.19 -4.01
N ILE A 327 0.08 -3.28 -4.10
CA ILE A 327 -1.16 -3.49 -3.31
C ILE A 327 -1.06 -4.64 -2.31
N SER A 328 -0.01 -5.45 -2.40
CA SER A 328 0.21 -6.54 -1.47
C SER A 328 1.69 -6.76 -1.22
N VAL A 329 2.06 -6.93 0.05
CA VAL A 329 3.41 -7.27 0.48
C VAL A 329 3.32 -8.48 1.41
N ASP A 330 4.15 -9.48 1.17
CA ASP A 330 4.26 -10.68 1.99
C ASP A 330 5.73 -10.93 2.34
N THR A 331 6.11 -10.70 3.59
CA THR A 331 7.48 -10.89 4.08
C THR A 331 7.70 -12.27 4.71
N SER A 332 6.81 -13.22 4.45
CA SER A 332 6.89 -14.59 5.00
C SER A 332 7.31 -15.65 3.97
N ALA A 333 7.65 -15.23 2.75
CA ALA A 333 7.95 -16.14 1.66
C ALA A 333 9.25 -16.95 1.92
N PRO A 334 9.38 -18.19 1.41
CA PRO A 334 10.61 -18.94 1.50
C PRO A 334 11.79 -18.24 0.80
N SER A 335 12.97 -18.31 1.42
CA SER A 335 14.20 -17.79 0.82
C SER A 335 14.61 -18.56 -0.43
N ARG A 336 15.07 -17.83 -1.45
CA ARG A 336 15.57 -18.35 -2.73
C ARG A 336 16.59 -17.38 -3.33
N PRO A 337 17.55 -17.83 -4.15
CA PRO A 337 18.56 -16.95 -4.75
C PRO A 337 17.96 -16.00 -5.79
N ASP A 338 17.16 -16.54 -6.72
CA ASP A 338 16.68 -15.80 -7.90
C ASP A 338 15.44 -14.95 -7.61
N THR A 339 15.39 -13.75 -8.19
CA THR A 339 14.18 -12.92 -8.26
C THR A 339 13.28 -13.42 -9.40
N LEU A 340 12.02 -13.72 -9.09
CA LEU A 340 11.05 -14.23 -10.05
C LEU A 340 9.92 -13.25 -10.31
N PHE A 341 9.53 -13.20 -11.59
CA PHE A 341 8.36 -12.47 -12.05
C PHE A 341 7.32 -13.46 -12.54
N PHE A 342 6.19 -13.53 -11.84
CA PHE A 342 5.01 -14.23 -12.31
C PHE A 342 4.07 -13.21 -12.96
N VAL A 343 3.92 -13.32 -14.27
CA VAL A 343 3.09 -12.42 -15.07
C VAL A 343 2.01 -13.25 -15.76
N PRO A 344 0.73 -13.13 -15.36
CA PRO A 344 -0.36 -13.94 -15.91
C PRO A 344 -0.69 -13.64 -17.37
N ASP A 345 -0.41 -12.42 -17.83
CA ASP A 345 -0.74 -11.95 -19.17
C ASP A 345 0.53 -11.54 -19.92
N GLU A 346 0.68 -12.02 -21.17
CA GLU A 346 1.80 -11.67 -22.04
C GLU A 346 1.88 -10.14 -22.30
N VAL A 347 0.74 -9.44 -22.33
CA VAL A 347 0.69 -7.97 -22.47
C VAL A 347 1.32 -7.26 -21.27
N ASN A 348 1.19 -7.85 -20.07
CA ASN A 348 1.80 -7.32 -18.86
C ASN A 348 3.29 -7.65 -18.78
N ARG A 349 3.80 -8.61 -19.55
CA ARG A 349 5.22 -8.97 -19.59
C ARG A 349 6.04 -7.84 -20.20
N ASP A 350 5.60 -7.27 -21.31
CA ASP A 350 6.27 -6.14 -21.97
C ASP A 350 6.28 -4.88 -21.07
N ARG A 351 5.20 -4.68 -20.29
CA ARG A 351 5.13 -3.58 -19.31
C ARG A 351 6.03 -3.83 -18.09
N ALA A 352 6.14 -5.08 -17.64
CA ALA A 352 7.03 -5.47 -16.56
C ALA A 352 8.51 -5.39 -16.96
N GLN A 353 8.84 -5.64 -18.23
CA GLN A 353 10.21 -5.51 -18.75
C GLN A 353 10.78 -4.09 -18.67
N ILE A 354 9.94 -3.05 -18.59
CA ILE A 354 10.39 -1.67 -18.31
C ILE A 354 11.11 -1.59 -16.95
N THR A 355 10.88 -2.55 -16.05
CA THR A 355 11.53 -2.64 -14.74
C THR A 355 12.82 -3.47 -14.73
N ASP A 356 13.28 -4.00 -15.88
CA ASP A 356 14.52 -4.80 -15.98
C ASP A 356 15.74 -4.05 -15.41
N GLU A 357 15.82 -2.74 -15.59
CA GLU A 357 16.91 -1.89 -15.06
C GLU A 357 16.94 -1.84 -13.52
N ILE A 358 15.82 -2.15 -12.85
CA ILE A 358 15.64 -2.05 -11.39
C ILE A 358 16.11 -3.32 -10.68
N PHE A 359 15.84 -4.48 -11.27
CA PHE A 359 15.91 -5.78 -10.59
C PHE A 359 17.07 -6.67 -11.04
N GLY A 360 17.82 -6.27 -12.08
CA GLY A 360 18.90 -7.08 -12.63
C GLY A 360 18.38 -8.24 -13.48
N THR A 361 18.97 -9.43 -13.34
CA THR A 361 18.54 -10.61 -14.13
C THR A 361 17.18 -11.10 -13.63
N ILE A 362 16.12 -10.73 -14.34
CA ILE A 362 14.76 -11.18 -14.07
C ILE A 362 14.53 -12.55 -14.71
N VAL A 363 13.99 -13.49 -13.94
CA VAL A 363 13.49 -14.77 -14.47
C VAL A 363 11.97 -14.74 -14.48
N PHE A 364 11.40 -14.72 -15.68
CA PHE A 364 9.96 -14.89 -15.87
C PHE A 364 9.59 -16.36 -15.63
N ALA A 365 8.62 -16.58 -14.76
CA ALA A 365 8.05 -17.89 -14.47
C ALA A 365 6.56 -17.92 -14.83
N GLU A 366 6.08 -19.09 -15.24
CA GLU A 366 4.65 -19.27 -15.54
C GLU A 366 3.84 -19.27 -14.23
N PRO A 367 2.86 -18.37 -14.08
CA PRO A 367 1.98 -18.36 -12.92
C PRO A 367 1.08 -19.59 -12.92
N THR A 368 0.80 -20.11 -11.72
CA THR A 368 -0.16 -21.22 -11.52
C THR A 368 -1.53 -20.71 -11.07
N VAL A 369 -1.62 -19.46 -10.65
CA VAL A 369 -2.84 -18.76 -10.21
C VAL A 369 -2.79 -17.32 -10.70
N ARG A 370 -3.97 -16.69 -10.87
CA ARG A 370 -4.08 -15.25 -11.11
C ARG A 370 -4.63 -14.60 -9.85
N ILE A 371 -3.97 -13.57 -9.32
CA ILE A 371 -4.50 -12.81 -8.19
C ILE A 371 -5.29 -11.62 -8.75
N ASP A 372 -6.53 -11.46 -8.32
CA ASP A 372 -7.39 -10.36 -8.78
C ASP A 372 -6.78 -9.01 -8.37
N GLY A 373 -6.79 -8.06 -9.29
CA GLY A 373 -6.13 -6.75 -9.13
C GLY A 373 -4.60 -6.76 -9.17
N VAL A 374 -3.93 -7.91 -9.39
CA VAL A 374 -2.45 -7.99 -9.51
C VAL A 374 -2.05 -8.31 -10.93
N ASP A 375 -1.18 -7.46 -11.50
CA ASP A 375 -0.57 -7.69 -12.81
C ASP A 375 0.72 -8.52 -12.73
N VAL A 376 1.49 -8.32 -11.65
CA VAL A 376 2.81 -8.94 -11.46
C VAL A 376 2.96 -9.41 -10.02
N THR A 377 3.28 -10.69 -9.83
CA THR A 377 3.81 -11.16 -8.53
C THR A 377 5.33 -11.23 -8.61
N LEU A 378 5.96 -10.37 -7.80
CA LEU A 378 7.41 -10.22 -7.70
C LEU A 378 7.90 -10.95 -6.46
N VAL A 379 8.58 -12.07 -6.65
CA VAL A 379 9.22 -12.81 -5.56
C VAL A 379 10.70 -12.42 -5.52
N LEU A 380 11.09 -11.69 -4.49
CA LEU A 380 12.45 -11.16 -4.33
C LEU A 380 13.41 -12.25 -3.88
N GLY A 381 14.46 -12.45 -4.67
CA GLY A 381 15.54 -13.37 -4.35
C GLY A 381 16.57 -12.75 -3.41
N THR A 382 17.27 -13.58 -2.63
CA THR A 382 18.32 -13.14 -1.70
C THR A 382 19.48 -12.47 -2.40
N ASP A 383 19.78 -12.84 -3.64
CA ASP A 383 20.87 -12.24 -4.40
C ASP A 383 20.56 -10.77 -4.68
N TYR A 384 19.34 -10.48 -5.16
CA TYR A 384 18.86 -9.12 -5.32
C TYR A 384 18.82 -8.39 -3.97
N LEU A 385 18.19 -8.98 -2.95
CA LEU A 385 18.04 -8.34 -1.63
C LEU A 385 19.40 -8.01 -1.01
N SER A 386 20.43 -8.84 -1.20
CA SER A 386 21.78 -8.55 -0.72
C SER A 386 22.49 -7.44 -1.50
N SER A 387 22.07 -7.18 -2.74
CA SER A 387 22.64 -6.16 -3.62
C SER A 387 21.96 -4.79 -3.49
N VAL A 388 20.74 -4.74 -2.94
CA VAL A 388 20.05 -3.48 -2.66
C VAL A 388 20.76 -2.80 -1.49
N GLU A 389 21.62 -1.83 -1.82
CA GLU A 389 22.37 -1.05 -0.84
C GLU A 389 21.43 -0.28 0.11
N THR A 390 21.83 -0.24 1.38
CA THR A 390 21.15 0.45 2.49
C THR A 390 21.70 1.86 2.71
#